data_AF-A0A1W9RHK6-F1
#
_entry.id   AF-A0A1W9RHK6-F1
#
_cell.length_a   1.000
_cell.length_b   1.000
_cell.length_c   1.000
_cell.angle_alpha   90.00
_cell.angle_beta   90.00
_cell.angle_gamma   90.00
#
_symmetry.space_group_name_H-M   'P 1'
#
loop_
_entity.id
_entity.type
_entity.pdbx_description
1 polymer ?
#
loop_
_entity_poly.entity_id
_entity_poly.type
_entity_poly.pdbx_seq_one_letter_code
_entity_poly.pdbx_strand_id
1 'polypeptide(L)'
;MKRKVLLVFAFLTITPYLWAEQEIYSAAFALKKLFEFYGKDVSIVDIEAELKLKDDIPSALVKIGREWGLYLNRFSLACREEINKLQGPVIIRYKGNFYLLILKPKGLYLISNKGEFVIDQKEFLKYWSGDFISLPLANVLLIRYKPQKEIGRIVFLYSYHNEEFYLFKQAFDRLYREAKKCNYRLIYMDELGLIPEKSVHELDSFSDSERDAFESAKHSLLQELKLIERGVGISDPTEFYDKIYKYLAKFKIRVDMEDLKYENWKAITAFDELELNQLAVKLFCHGNIEGYADKIREYNQGFWEYNVLLRDRYFQDQMEKLAERNPHTLIFTLRGLGHYGMEENIMVSGFTTETMILGEGEFKDLLVPDQYIQILNRNGVYVDPGEERISYLRAFPVECLRNYLQKRLNFSISEATIKANQVIKNLKEEEIERLALDISHGIAEGRLRNSDAVYEFVYWWLKKKKLVLDW
;
A
#
# COMPACT_ATOMS: atom_id res chain seq x y z
N MET A 1 -42.28 32.62 -35.53
CA MET A 1 -41.05 32.73 -34.69
C MET A 1 -41.12 32.03 -33.34
N LYS A 2 -42.26 31.96 -32.62
CA LYS A 2 -42.32 31.39 -31.25
C LYS A 2 -42.07 29.86 -31.11
N ARG A 3 -42.39 29.02 -32.12
CA ARG A 3 -42.16 27.55 -32.06
C ARG A 3 -40.70 27.10 -32.27
N LYS A 4 -39.90 27.84 -33.05
CA LYS A 4 -38.48 27.51 -33.28
C LYS A 4 -37.60 27.83 -32.05
N VAL A 5 -37.96 28.85 -31.28
CA VAL A 5 -37.24 29.23 -30.04
C VAL A 5 -37.50 28.20 -28.92
N LEU A 6 -38.72 27.66 -28.79
CA LEU A 6 -39.04 26.60 -27.82
C LEU A 6 -38.35 25.26 -28.12
N LEU A 7 -38.22 24.88 -29.40
CA LEU A 7 -37.50 23.67 -29.81
C LEU A 7 -35.99 23.78 -29.58
N VAL A 8 -35.40 24.95 -29.81
CA VAL A 8 -33.98 25.21 -29.52
C VAL A 8 -33.71 25.26 -28.02
N PHE A 9 -34.61 25.84 -27.22
CA PHE A 9 -34.49 25.80 -25.75
C PHE A 9 -34.68 24.38 -25.19
N ALA A 10 -35.67 23.62 -25.67
CA ALA A 10 -35.87 22.23 -25.26
C ALA A 10 -34.67 21.34 -25.67
N PHE A 11 -34.08 21.52 -26.86
CA PHE A 11 -32.83 20.85 -27.22
C PHE A 11 -31.66 21.33 -26.35
N LEU A 12 -31.54 22.62 -26.05
CA LEU A 12 -30.44 23.14 -25.23
C LEU A 12 -30.53 22.71 -23.75
N THR A 13 -31.69 22.35 -23.23
CA THR A 13 -31.85 21.92 -21.83
C THR A 13 -32.00 20.39 -21.67
N ILE A 14 -32.65 19.69 -22.60
CA ILE A 14 -32.88 18.24 -22.50
C ILE A 14 -31.63 17.45 -22.87
N THR A 15 -30.85 17.93 -23.84
CA THR A 15 -29.66 17.20 -24.30
C THR A 15 -28.58 17.15 -23.21
N PRO A 16 -28.18 18.25 -22.55
CA PRO A 16 -27.20 18.18 -21.46
C PRO A 16 -27.67 17.31 -20.30
N TYR A 17 -28.96 17.33 -19.98
CA TYR A 17 -29.56 16.53 -18.93
C TYR A 17 -29.48 15.03 -19.22
N LEU A 18 -29.84 14.60 -20.44
CA LEU A 18 -29.73 13.20 -20.87
C LEU A 18 -28.27 12.71 -20.90
N TRP A 19 -27.33 13.58 -21.25
CA TRP A 19 -25.90 13.23 -21.27
C TRP A 19 -25.33 13.08 -19.86
N ALA A 20 -25.75 13.95 -18.93
CA ALA A 20 -25.39 13.83 -17.52
C ALA A 20 -25.96 12.55 -16.89
N GLU A 21 -27.22 12.21 -17.17
CA GLU A 21 -27.82 10.95 -16.69
C GLU A 21 -27.09 9.72 -17.27
N GLN A 22 -26.72 9.76 -18.55
CA GLN A 22 -25.98 8.66 -19.20
C GLN A 22 -24.57 8.50 -18.61
N GLU A 23 -23.89 9.61 -18.30
CA GLU A 23 -22.56 9.58 -17.68
C GLU A 23 -22.62 8.99 -16.27
N ILE A 24 -23.56 9.46 -15.43
CA ILE A 24 -23.79 8.94 -14.08
C ILE A 24 -24.09 7.44 -14.12
N TYR A 25 -25.00 7.00 -15.00
CA TYR A 25 -25.34 5.60 -15.13
C TYR A 25 -24.12 4.75 -15.53
N SER A 26 -23.32 5.23 -16.50
CA SER A 26 -22.10 4.52 -16.92
C SER A 26 -21.07 4.40 -15.78
N ALA A 27 -20.95 5.44 -14.96
CA ALA A 27 -20.07 5.47 -13.79
C ALA A 27 -20.56 4.48 -12.72
N ALA A 28 -21.86 4.51 -12.40
CA ALA A 28 -22.48 3.59 -11.45
C ALA A 28 -22.32 2.13 -11.87
N PHE A 29 -22.55 1.85 -13.16
CA PHE A 29 -22.36 0.51 -13.72
C PHE A 29 -20.92 0.03 -13.62
N ALA A 30 -19.94 0.87 -13.98
CA ALA A 30 -18.52 0.53 -13.88
C ALA A 30 -18.11 0.24 -12.43
N LEU A 31 -18.60 1.03 -11.47
CA LEU A 31 -18.35 0.81 -10.04
C LEU A 31 -18.99 -0.49 -9.53
N LYS A 32 -20.26 -0.75 -9.88
CA LYS A 32 -20.91 -2.03 -9.54
C LYS A 32 -20.10 -3.23 -10.04
N LYS A 33 -19.65 -3.18 -11.30
CA LYS A 33 -18.84 -4.26 -11.88
C LYS A 33 -17.49 -4.43 -11.18
N LEU A 34 -16.89 -3.34 -10.71
CA LEU A 34 -15.68 -3.40 -9.88
C LEU A 34 -15.96 -4.10 -8.54
N PHE A 35 -17.05 -3.75 -7.85
CA PHE A 35 -17.46 -4.44 -6.62
C PHE A 35 -17.73 -5.92 -6.83
N GLU A 36 -18.50 -6.27 -7.88
CA GLU A 36 -18.78 -7.67 -8.25
C GLU A 36 -17.48 -8.45 -8.51
N PHE A 37 -16.50 -7.83 -9.18
CA PHE A 37 -15.19 -8.45 -9.42
C PHE A 37 -14.48 -8.82 -8.12
N TYR A 38 -14.61 -7.97 -7.09
CA TYR A 38 -14.07 -8.22 -5.76
C TYR A 38 -15.03 -8.98 -4.83
N GLY A 39 -16.09 -9.59 -5.38
CA GLY A 39 -17.01 -10.45 -4.64
C GLY A 39 -18.00 -9.71 -3.72
N LYS A 40 -18.16 -8.40 -3.91
CA LYS A 40 -19.15 -7.59 -3.18
C LYS A 40 -20.36 -7.33 -4.07
N ASP A 41 -21.56 -7.64 -3.57
CA ASP A 41 -22.81 -7.29 -4.25
C ASP A 41 -23.31 -5.94 -3.76
N VAL A 42 -23.61 -5.05 -4.70
CA VAL A 42 -24.01 -3.66 -4.43
C VAL A 42 -25.13 -3.23 -5.38
N SER A 43 -26.04 -2.40 -4.89
CA SER A 43 -27.15 -1.87 -5.68
C SER A 43 -26.67 -0.77 -6.62
N ILE A 44 -26.97 -0.89 -7.93
CA ILE A 44 -26.69 0.20 -8.88
C ILE A 44 -27.48 1.47 -8.54
N VAL A 45 -28.69 1.31 -8.02
CA VAL A 45 -29.59 2.43 -7.68
C VAL A 45 -28.99 3.25 -6.54
N ASP A 46 -28.37 2.59 -5.57
CA ASP A 46 -27.75 3.25 -4.42
C ASP A 46 -26.50 4.02 -4.87
N ILE A 47 -25.70 3.44 -5.78
CA ILE A 47 -24.54 4.14 -6.36
C ILE A 47 -25.00 5.38 -7.13
N GLU A 48 -26.03 5.26 -7.98
CA GLU A 48 -26.55 6.40 -8.73
C GLU A 48 -27.07 7.52 -7.82
N ALA A 49 -27.76 7.16 -6.72
CA ALA A 49 -28.26 8.11 -5.75
C ALA A 49 -27.10 8.92 -5.14
N GLU A 50 -26.02 8.25 -4.73
CA GLU A 50 -24.82 8.91 -4.19
C GLU A 50 -24.09 9.78 -5.23
N LEU A 51 -23.97 9.30 -6.47
CA LEU A 51 -23.32 10.05 -7.55
C LEU A 51 -24.08 11.34 -7.90
N LYS A 52 -25.42 11.33 -7.86
CA LYS A 52 -26.26 12.52 -8.14
C LYS A 52 -26.07 13.65 -7.14
N LEU A 53 -25.50 13.38 -5.96
CA LEU A 53 -25.26 14.36 -4.92
C LEU A 53 -23.88 15.06 -5.05
N LYS A 54 -23.11 14.79 -6.10
CA LYS A 54 -21.71 15.22 -6.24
C LYS A 54 -21.43 15.92 -7.58
N ASP A 55 -20.59 16.94 -7.53
CA ASP A 55 -20.22 17.74 -8.71
C ASP A 55 -19.09 17.11 -9.55
N ASP A 56 -18.25 16.24 -8.96
CA ASP A 56 -17.16 15.54 -9.66
C ASP A 56 -17.33 14.02 -9.55
N ILE A 57 -17.75 13.39 -10.66
CA ILE A 57 -18.02 11.95 -10.73
C ILE A 57 -16.78 11.11 -10.38
N PRO A 58 -15.55 11.38 -10.90
CA PRO A 58 -14.36 10.65 -10.50
C PRO A 58 -14.07 10.66 -9.00
N SER A 59 -14.15 11.82 -8.33
CA SER A 59 -13.94 11.90 -6.88
C SER A 59 -15.06 11.22 -6.11
N ALA A 60 -16.30 11.30 -6.61
CA ALA A 60 -17.44 10.59 -6.02
C ALA A 60 -17.28 9.07 -6.08
N LEU A 61 -16.83 8.53 -7.22
CA LEU A 61 -16.53 7.10 -7.38
C LEU A 61 -15.48 6.61 -6.37
N VAL A 62 -14.40 7.38 -6.19
CA VAL A 62 -13.36 7.08 -5.18
C VAL A 62 -13.98 7.08 -3.78
N LYS A 63 -14.75 8.11 -3.45
CA LYS A 63 -15.39 8.26 -2.15
C LYS A 63 -16.34 7.09 -1.83
N ILE A 64 -17.27 6.78 -2.73
CA ILE A 64 -18.22 5.65 -2.58
C ILE A 64 -17.44 4.35 -2.43
N GLY A 65 -16.41 4.14 -3.25
CA GLY A 65 -15.52 2.99 -3.14
C GLY A 65 -14.99 2.79 -1.72
N ARG A 66 -14.40 3.85 -1.14
CA ARG A 66 -13.82 3.82 0.21
C ARG A 66 -14.88 3.65 1.29
N GLU A 67 -16.00 4.37 1.20
CA GLU A 67 -17.11 4.26 2.16
C GLU A 67 -17.75 2.87 2.16
N TRP A 68 -17.63 2.11 1.07
CA TRP A 68 -18.17 0.75 0.94
C TRP A 68 -17.06 -0.32 0.96
N GLY A 69 -15.88 0.04 1.45
CA GLY A 69 -14.80 -0.88 1.81
C GLY A 69 -13.93 -1.38 0.68
N LEU A 70 -13.73 -0.59 -0.38
CA LEU A 70 -12.65 -0.77 -1.34
C LEU A 70 -11.71 0.43 -1.28
N TYR A 71 -10.40 0.20 -1.18
CA TYR A 71 -9.42 1.28 -1.19
C TYR A 71 -9.20 1.83 -2.61
N LEU A 72 -10.20 2.57 -3.10
CA LEU A 72 -10.14 3.21 -4.40
C LEU A 72 -9.33 4.50 -4.36
N ASN A 73 -8.62 4.72 -5.46
CA ASN A 73 -7.82 5.90 -5.70
C ASN A 73 -7.93 6.30 -7.17
N ARG A 74 -7.82 7.62 -7.42
CA ARG A 74 -7.60 8.15 -8.76
C ARG A 74 -6.10 8.17 -9.02
N PHE A 75 -5.71 7.59 -10.13
CA PHE A 75 -4.32 7.54 -10.60
C PHE A 75 -4.24 8.03 -12.03
N SER A 76 -3.03 8.43 -12.44
CA SER A 76 -2.67 8.52 -13.84
C SER A 76 -1.41 7.70 -14.11
N LEU A 77 -1.30 7.07 -15.27
CA LEU A 77 -0.04 6.43 -15.66
C LEU A 77 1.05 7.47 -15.90
N ALA A 78 2.24 7.26 -15.31
CA ALA A 78 3.42 8.06 -15.63
C ALA A 78 3.83 7.92 -17.11
N CYS A 79 3.58 6.76 -17.71
CA CYS A 79 3.80 6.45 -19.12
C CYS A 79 2.57 5.73 -19.69
N ARG A 80 1.80 6.39 -20.56
CA ARG A 80 0.50 5.87 -21.06
C ARG A 80 0.64 4.61 -21.90
N GLU A 81 1.81 4.42 -22.51
CA GLU A 81 2.18 3.23 -23.26
C GLU A 81 2.29 1.98 -22.38
N GLU A 82 2.45 2.14 -21.06
CA GLU A 82 2.50 1.05 -20.07
C GLU A 82 1.12 0.54 -19.63
N ILE A 83 0.06 0.83 -20.39
CA ILE A 83 -1.30 0.33 -20.12
C ILE A 83 -1.38 -1.20 -19.98
N ASN A 84 -0.49 -1.92 -20.65
CA ASN A 84 -0.39 -3.38 -20.53
C ASN A 84 0.15 -3.86 -19.17
N LYS A 85 0.62 -2.95 -18.30
CA LYS A 85 1.03 -3.27 -16.93
C LYS A 85 -0.11 -3.17 -15.92
N LEU A 86 -1.30 -2.71 -16.33
CA LEU A 86 -2.47 -2.67 -15.45
C LEU A 86 -2.97 -4.11 -15.24
N GLN A 87 -2.65 -4.70 -14.09
CA GLN A 87 -2.97 -6.11 -13.78
C GLN A 87 -4.37 -6.32 -13.18
N GLY A 88 -5.10 -5.25 -12.84
CA GLY A 88 -6.43 -5.33 -12.24
C GLY A 88 -7.51 -4.66 -13.10
N PRO A 89 -8.80 -4.90 -12.79
CA PRO A 89 -9.88 -4.11 -13.36
C PRO A 89 -9.74 -2.65 -12.91
N VAL A 90 -9.85 -1.72 -13.85
CA VAL A 90 -9.76 -0.29 -13.55
C VAL A 90 -10.95 0.44 -14.16
N ILE A 91 -11.50 1.43 -13.46
CA ILE A 91 -12.52 2.30 -14.02
C ILE A 91 -11.82 3.41 -14.81
N ILE A 92 -12.23 3.61 -16.05
CA ILE A 92 -11.68 4.66 -16.93
C ILE A 92 -12.80 5.52 -17.49
N ARG A 93 -12.45 6.74 -17.90
CA ARG A 93 -13.29 7.57 -18.77
C ARG A 93 -12.78 7.47 -20.21
N TYR A 94 -13.63 7.02 -21.13
CA TYR A 94 -13.30 6.85 -22.54
C TYR A 94 -14.44 7.40 -23.40
N LYS A 95 -14.13 8.29 -24.37
CA LYS A 95 -15.13 8.96 -25.24
C LYS A 95 -16.36 9.49 -24.47
N GLY A 96 -16.12 10.12 -23.31
CA GLY A 96 -17.15 10.76 -22.48
C GLY A 96 -17.99 9.83 -21.59
N ASN A 97 -17.72 8.53 -21.57
CA ASN A 97 -18.43 7.55 -20.71
C ASN A 97 -17.45 6.80 -19.82
N PHE A 98 -17.96 6.21 -18.74
CA PHE A 98 -17.18 5.36 -17.85
C PHE A 98 -17.29 3.88 -18.23
N TYR A 99 -16.18 3.17 -18.10
CA TYR A 99 -16.07 1.74 -18.39
C TYR A 99 -15.22 1.06 -17.33
N LEU A 100 -15.52 -0.22 -17.07
CA LEU A 100 -14.56 -1.09 -16.43
C LEU A 100 -13.62 -1.66 -17.51
N LEU A 101 -12.34 -1.30 -17.44
CA LEU A 101 -11.29 -1.82 -18.30
C LEU A 101 -10.65 -3.04 -17.64
N ILE A 102 -10.57 -4.15 -18.37
CA ILE A 102 -9.85 -5.36 -17.96
C ILE A 102 -8.84 -5.74 -19.05
N LEU A 103 -7.60 -5.97 -18.65
CA LEU A 103 -6.59 -6.55 -19.54
C LEU A 103 -6.75 -8.07 -19.56
N LYS A 104 -6.95 -8.66 -20.75
CA LYS A 104 -6.95 -10.11 -20.95
C LYS A 104 -5.92 -10.48 -22.02
N PRO A 105 -5.51 -11.76 -22.16
CA PRO A 105 -4.48 -12.16 -23.12
C PRO A 105 -4.71 -11.73 -24.57
N LYS A 106 -5.98 -11.53 -24.96
CA LYS A 106 -6.40 -11.16 -26.32
C LYS A 106 -6.48 -9.63 -26.56
N GLY A 107 -6.29 -8.80 -25.53
CA GLY A 107 -6.32 -7.33 -25.68
C GLY A 107 -6.96 -6.58 -24.51
N LEU A 108 -7.35 -5.34 -24.78
CA LEU A 108 -8.03 -4.44 -23.84
C LEU A 108 -9.55 -4.64 -23.95
N TYR A 109 -10.20 -4.95 -22.84
CA TYR A 109 -11.65 -5.19 -22.79
C TYR A 109 -12.35 -4.08 -22.03
N LEU A 110 -13.31 -3.43 -22.69
CA LEU A 110 -14.19 -2.45 -22.07
C LEU A 110 -15.53 -3.09 -21.75
N ILE A 111 -15.92 -3.04 -20.48
CA ILE A 111 -17.18 -3.58 -19.99
C ILE A 111 -18.12 -2.41 -19.68
N SER A 112 -19.33 -2.50 -20.25
CA SER A 112 -20.41 -1.52 -20.10
C SER A 112 -21.76 -2.23 -19.94
N ASN A 113 -22.82 -1.46 -19.71
CA ASN A 113 -24.18 -1.98 -19.68
C ASN A 113 -24.65 -2.59 -21.01
N LYS A 114 -23.99 -2.25 -22.11
CA LYS A 114 -24.25 -2.82 -23.45
C LYS A 114 -23.49 -4.13 -23.70
N GLY A 115 -22.67 -4.56 -22.74
CA GLY A 115 -21.81 -5.74 -22.83
C GLY A 115 -20.33 -5.41 -22.84
N GLU A 116 -19.54 -6.44 -23.15
CA GLU A 116 -18.09 -6.42 -23.22
C GLU A 116 -17.63 -6.29 -24.68
N PHE A 117 -16.66 -5.41 -24.95
CA PHE A 117 -16.06 -5.27 -26.28
C PHE A 117 -14.55 -5.07 -26.21
N VAL A 118 -13.85 -5.60 -27.21
CA VAL A 118 -12.39 -5.50 -27.34
C VAL A 118 -12.05 -4.22 -28.10
N ILE A 119 -11.02 -3.51 -27.63
CA ILE A 119 -10.51 -2.32 -28.31
C ILE A 119 -9.02 -2.46 -28.66
N ASP A 120 -8.66 -1.95 -29.84
CA ASP A 120 -7.26 -1.81 -30.23
C ASP A 120 -6.54 -0.80 -29.34
N GLN A 121 -5.34 -1.14 -28.90
CA GLN A 121 -4.55 -0.31 -27.99
C GLN A 121 -4.21 1.05 -28.60
N LYS A 122 -3.85 1.11 -29.89
CA LYS A 122 -3.51 2.40 -30.52
C LYS A 122 -4.73 3.29 -30.65
N GLU A 123 -5.91 2.73 -30.95
CA GLU A 123 -7.15 3.50 -30.95
C GLU A 123 -7.49 3.99 -29.54
N PHE A 124 -7.41 3.12 -28.54
CA PHE A 124 -7.71 3.45 -27.16
C PHE A 124 -6.86 4.62 -26.64
N LEU A 125 -5.54 4.56 -26.88
CA LEU A 125 -4.59 5.59 -26.50
C LEU A 125 -4.78 6.92 -27.26
N LYS A 126 -5.63 7.01 -28.29
CA LYS A 126 -5.97 8.32 -28.88
C LYS A 126 -6.92 9.14 -28.00
N TYR A 127 -7.79 8.48 -27.23
CA TYR A 127 -8.88 9.15 -26.52
C TYR A 127 -8.78 9.06 -24.99
N TRP A 128 -7.93 8.19 -24.45
CA TRP A 128 -7.79 8.03 -23.00
C TRP A 128 -6.68 8.92 -22.43
N SER A 129 -6.96 9.75 -21.43
CA SER A 129 -5.96 10.68 -20.87
C SER A 129 -4.81 10.01 -20.10
N GLY A 130 -4.94 8.72 -19.76
CA GLY A 130 -4.05 8.04 -18.81
C GLY A 130 -4.63 7.96 -17.40
N ASP A 131 -5.77 8.59 -17.14
CA ASP A 131 -6.42 8.62 -15.83
C ASP A 131 -7.35 7.43 -15.63
N PHE A 132 -7.33 6.87 -14.42
CA PHE A 132 -8.18 5.76 -14.04
C PHE A 132 -8.44 5.75 -12.53
N ILE A 133 -9.42 4.96 -12.12
CA ILE A 133 -9.74 4.68 -10.72
C ILE A 133 -9.58 3.20 -10.47
N SER A 134 -8.82 2.84 -9.45
CA SER A 134 -8.57 1.43 -9.10
C SER A 134 -8.14 1.27 -7.65
N LEU A 135 -8.02 0.02 -7.21
CA LEU A 135 -7.16 -0.31 -6.08
C LEU A 135 -5.68 0.00 -6.43
N PRO A 136 -4.80 0.14 -5.43
CA PRO A 136 -3.36 0.23 -5.66
C PRO A 136 -2.82 -0.92 -6.51
N LEU A 137 -1.92 -0.61 -7.45
CA LEU A 137 -1.33 -1.57 -8.36
C LEU A 137 0.16 -1.74 -8.06
N ALA A 138 0.62 -2.99 -8.01
CA ALA A 138 2.03 -3.32 -7.83
C ALA A 138 2.80 -3.16 -9.15
N ASN A 139 4.07 -2.74 -9.04
CA ASN A 139 5.06 -2.59 -10.10
C ASN A 139 4.66 -1.63 -11.25
N VAL A 140 3.75 -0.69 -10.98
CA VAL A 140 3.36 0.38 -11.91
C VAL A 140 3.66 1.73 -11.27
N LEU A 141 4.30 2.63 -12.03
CA LEU A 141 4.55 4.00 -11.57
C LEU A 141 3.31 4.85 -11.84
N LEU A 142 2.67 5.30 -10.76
CA LEU A 142 1.39 6.01 -10.80
C LEU A 142 1.57 7.44 -10.32
N ILE A 143 1.05 8.38 -11.09
CA ILE A 143 0.97 9.79 -10.69
C ILE A 143 -0.23 9.96 -9.75
N ARG A 144 0.03 10.60 -8.61
CA ARG A 144 -0.96 10.98 -7.60
C ARG A 144 -1.34 12.45 -7.71
N TYR A 145 -0.36 13.30 -7.97
CA TYR A 145 -0.54 14.73 -8.14
C TYR A 145 0.33 15.22 -9.29
N LYS A 146 -0.25 16.04 -10.17
CA LYS A 146 0.46 16.66 -11.29
C LYS A 146 0.23 18.16 -11.28
N PRO A 147 1.29 18.98 -11.16
CA PRO A 147 1.17 20.43 -11.20
C PRO A 147 0.94 20.91 -12.64
N GLN A 148 0.50 22.16 -12.80
CA GLN A 148 0.34 22.78 -14.12
C GLN A 148 1.69 22.92 -14.86
N LYS A 149 2.76 23.23 -14.12
CA LYS A 149 4.13 23.33 -14.63
C LYS A 149 5.04 22.50 -13.74
N GLU A 150 5.57 21.41 -14.27
CA GLU A 150 6.52 20.57 -13.56
C GLU A 150 7.92 21.20 -13.55
N ILE A 151 8.52 21.28 -12.38
CA ILE A 151 9.90 21.69 -12.13
C ILE A 151 10.69 20.61 -11.37
N GLY A 152 10.04 19.56 -10.88
CA GLY A 152 10.66 18.46 -10.16
C GLY A 152 9.68 17.30 -9.93
N ARG A 153 10.15 16.22 -9.31
CA ARG A 153 9.37 15.01 -9.03
C ARG A 153 9.64 14.49 -7.63
N ILE A 154 8.61 13.93 -7.01
CA ILE A 154 8.68 13.19 -5.74
C ILE A 154 8.13 11.79 -6.00
N VAL A 155 8.93 10.76 -5.74
CA VAL A 155 8.56 9.37 -6.01
C VAL A 155 8.61 8.53 -4.73
N PHE A 156 7.46 7.99 -4.35
CA PHE A 156 7.33 7.05 -3.26
C PHE A 156 7.40 5.62 -3.80
N LEU A 157 8.43 4.88 -3.39
CA LEU A 157 8.49 3.44 -3.57
C LEU A 157 8.06 2.79 -2.26
N TYR A 158 7.08 1.90 -2.29
CA TYR A 158 6.63 1.14 -1.13
C TYR A 158 7.01 -0.32 -1.28
N SER A 159 7.44 -0.96 -0.20
CA SER A 159 7.91 -2.33 -0.23
C SER A 159 7.66 -3.01 1.11
N TYR A 160 7.44 -4.32 1.11
CA TYR A 160 7.57 -5.09 2.34
C TYR A 160 9.07 -5.19 2.65
N HIS A 161 9.56 -4.70 3.79
CA HIS A 161 10.99 -4.83 4.12
C HIS A 161 11.39 -6.31 4.02
N ASN A 162 12.32 -6.66 3.13
CA ASN A 162 12.69 -8.02 2.66
C ASN A 162 12.07 -8.49 1.32
N GLU A 163 11.50 -7.58 0.52
CA GLU A 163 11.17 -7.84 -0.87
C GLU A 163 12.39 -8.24 -1.72
N GLU A 164 12.10 -8.74 -2.90
CA GLU A 164 13.11 -9.06 -3.90
C GLU A 164 13.83 -7.78 -4.39
N PHE A 165 15.12 -7.64 -4.03
CA PHE A 165 15.97 -6.50 -4.40
C PHE A 165 15.94 -6.17 -5.90
N TYR A 166 15.67 -7.15 -6.77
CA TYR A 166 15.58 -6.91 -8.20
C TYR A 166 14.45 -5.93 -8.58
N LEU A 167 13.33 -5.91 -7.85
CA LEU A 167 12.21 -4.98 -8.10
C LEU A 167 12.62 -3.54 -7.82
N PHE A 168 13.27 -3.31 -6.66
CA PHE A 168 13.84 -2.01 -6.33
C PHE A 168 14.86 -1.58 -7.39
N LYS A 169 15.77 -2.47 -7.77
CA LYS A 169 16.78 -2.19 -8.79
C LYS A 169 16.15 -1.74 -10.12
N GLN A 170 15.11 -2.44 -10.58
CA GLN A 170 14.40 -2.08 -11.81
C GLN A 170 13.72 -0.71 -11.71
N ALA A 171 13.05 -0.43 -10.59
CA ALA A 171 12.43 0.85 -10.32
C ALA A 171 13.47 1.99 -10.30
N PHE A 172 14.54 1.83 -9.52
CA PHE A 172 15.61 2.82 -9.45
C PHE A 172 16.31 3.04 -10.80
N ASP A 173 16.64 1.99 -11.55
CA ASP A 173 17.29 2.11 -12.87
C ASP A 173 16.41 2.90 -13.87
N ARG A 174 15.09 2.81 -13.75
CA ARG A 174 14.15 3.66 -14.48
C ARG A 174 14.24 5.11 -14.01
N LEU A 175 14.08 5.37 -12.72
CA LEU A 175 14.13 6.72 -12.15
C LEU A 175 15.45 7.43 -12.45
N TYR A 176 16.57 6.71 -12.37
CA TYR A 176 17.90 7.24 -12.69
C TYR A 176 18.02 7.67 -14.16
N ARG A 177 17.53 6.85 -15.09
CA ARG A 177 17.51 7.21 -16.53
C ARG A 177 16.59 8.40 -16.80
N GLU A 178 15.43 8.44 -16.16
CA GLU A 178 14.48 9.55 -16.29
C GLU A 178 15.08 10.87 -15.75
N ALA A 179 15.71 10.83 -14.57
CA ALA A 179 16.38 11.98 -14.01
C ALA A 179 17.51 12.50 -14.92
N LYS A 180 18.32 11.61 -15.52
CA LYS A 180 19.32 12.02 -16.51
C LYS A 180 18.70 12.65 -17.75
N LYS A 181 17.63 12.07 -18.29
CA LYS A 181 16.94 12.59 -19.47
C LYS A 181 16.35 13.99 -19.23
N CYS A 182 15.82 14.22 -18.03
CA CYS A 182 15.22 15.49 -17.63
C CYS A 182 16.21 16.47 -16.96
N ASN A 183 17.49 16.11 -16.85
CA ASN A 183 18.52 16.87 -16.15
C ASN A 183 18.15 17.21 -14.69
N TYR A 184 17.46 16.29 -14.02
CA TYR A 184 17.16 16.40 -12.59
C TYR A 184 18.33 15.89 -11.75
N ARG A 185 18.60 16.57 -10.62
CA ARG A 185 19.45 15.99 -9.58
C ARG A 185 18.65 14.94 -8.81
N LEU A 186 19.30 13.84 -8.44
CA LEU A 186 18.68 12.78 -7.67
C LEU A 186 18.97 12.94 -6.18
N ILE A 187 17.93 12.82 -5.37
CA ILE A 187 18.01 12.78 -3.91
C ILE A 187 17.28 11.53 -3.44
N TYR A 188 17.97 10.70 -2.66
CA TYR A 188 17.35 9.61 -1.92
C TYR A 188 17.02 10.08 -0.52
N MET A 189 15.76 9.95 -0.14
CA MET A 189 15.27 10.20 1.20
C MET A 189 15.06 8.86 1.90
N ASP A 190 15.98 8.51 2.78
CA ASP A 190 15.96 7.26 3.52
C ASP A 190 14.86 7.25 4.60
N GLU A 191 14.17 6.12 4.73
CA GLU A 191 13.24 5.88 5.83
C GLU A 191 14.04 5.43 7.05
N LEU A 192 14.10 6.29 8.05
CA LEU A 192 14.78 5.97 9.30
C LEU A 192 14.00 4.86 10.03
N GLY A 193 14.62 3.70 10.23
CA GLY A 193 14.11 2.70 11.18
C GLY A 193 14.07 3.26 12.61
N LEU A 194 13.41 2.58 13.54
CA LEU A 194 13.45 2.99 14.94
C LEU A 194 14.92 2.96 15.45
N ILE A 195 15.39 4.07 16.02
CA ILE A 195 16.70 4.11 16.68
C ILE A 195 16.63 3.21 17.92
N PRO A 196 17.43 2.13 18.02
CA PRO A 196 17.33 1.22 19.16
C PRO A 196 17.67 1.92 20.48
N GLU A 197 16.90 1.64 21.55
CA GLU A 197 17.17 2.18 22.90
C GLU A 197 18.57 1.85 23.38
N LYS A 198 19.05 0.65 23.08
CA LYS A 198 20.42 0.25 23.40
C LYS A 198 21.46 1.21 22.82
N SER A 199 21.28 1.66 21.58
CA SER A 199 22.19 2.61 20.93
C SER A 199 22.17 3.99 21.60
N VAL A 200 21.02 4.41 22.11
CA VAL A 200 20.89 5.68 22.86
C VAL A 200 21.55 5.55 24.24
N HIS A 201 21.26 4.47 24.97
CA HIS A 201 21.84 4.24 26.30
C HIS A 201 23.36 4.06 26.30
N GLU A 202 23.94 3.48 25.25
CA GLU A 202 25.40 3.40 25.08
C GLU A 202 26.05 4.79 25.00
N LEU A 203 25.35 5.77 24.42
CA LEU A 203 25.81 7.16 24.29
C LEU A 203 25.41 8.07 25.47
N ASP A 204 24.42 7.66 26.26
CA ASP A 204 23.88 8.43 27.39
C ASP A 204 24.95 8.73 28.44
N SER A 205 25.87 7.78 28.68
CA SER A 205 27.01 7.98 29.59
C SER A 205 28.01 9.08 29.15
N PHE A 206 27.91 9.53 27.90
CA PHE A 206 28.76 10.57 27.31
C PHE A 206 27.98 11.84 26.94
N SER A 207 26.69 11.91 27.30
CA SER A 207 25.77 12.99 26.93
C SER A 207 25.22 13.70 28.18
N ASP A 208 24.81 14.96 28.03
CA ASP A 208 24.21 15.73 29.14
C ASP A 208 22.78 15.27 29.47
N SER A 209 22.10 14.60 28.52
CA SER A 209 20.77 14.02 28.68
C SER A 209 20.49 12.90 27.67
N GLU A 210 19.48 12.07 27.94
CA GLU A 210 19.00 11.03 27.00
C GLU A 210 18.59 11.63 25.64
N ARG A 211 18.04 12.86 25.64
CA ARG A 211 17.70 13.57 24.41
C ARG A 211 18.95 13.90 23.60
N ASP A 212 20.04 14.33 24.25
CA ASP A 212 21.30 14.64 23.57
C ASP A 212 21.96 13.35 23.03
N ALA A 213 21.84 12.24 23.77
CA ALA A 213 22.27 10.93 23.32
C ALA A 213 21.48 10.45 22.08
N PHE A 214 20.15 10.65 22.09
CA PHE A 214 19.28 10.35 20.95
C PHE A 214 19.64 11.18 19.71
N GLU A 215 19.81 12.48 19.86
CA GLU A 215 20.20 13.37 18.75
C GLU A 215 21.61 13.01 18.22
N SER A 216 22.53 12.61 19.10
CA SER A 216 23.86 12.13 18.71
C SER A 216 23.81 10.80 17.94
N ALA A 217 22.95 9.86 18.36
CA ALA A 217 22.73 8.61 17.64
C ALA A 217 22.14 8.89 16.24
N LYS A 218 21.10 9.72 16.15
CA LYS A 218 20.47 10.13 14.89
C LYS A 218 21.47 10.82 13.97
N HIS A 219 22.29 11.73 14.50
CA HIS A 219 23.33 12.41 13.72
C HIS A 219 24.37 11.42 13.16
N SER A 220 24.78 10.45 13.97
CA SER A 220 25.77 9.44 13.56
C SER A 220 25.25 8.58 12.40
N LEU A 221 23.98 8.14 12.47
CA LEU A 221 23.33 7.41 11.37
C LEU A 221 23.28 8.23 10.07
N LEU A 222 22.93 9.51 10.15
CA LEU A 222 22.94 10.39 8.97
C LEU A 222 24.35 10.55 8.37
N GLN A 223 25.39 10.66 9.20
CA GLN A 223 26.77 10.75 8.70
C GLN A 223 27.21 9.47 8.01
N GLU A 224 26.80 8.32 8.54
CA GLU A 224 27.02 7.04 7.88
C GLU A 224 26.30 6.99 6.53
N LEU A 225 25.00 7.31 6.47
CA LEU A 225 24.21 7.39 5.23
C LEU A 225 24.85 8.28 4.15
N LYS A 226 25.45 9.41 4.55
CA LYS A 226 26.15 10.32 3.63
C LYS A 226 27.41 9.73 2.98
N LEU A 227 27.90 8.58 3.43
CA LEU A 227 28.98 7.85 2.75
C LEU A 227 28.55 7.36 1.34
N ILE A 228 27.25 7.13 1.12
CA ILE A 228 26.68 6.80 -0.20
C ILE A 228 27.01 7.88 -1.23
N GLU A 229 26.98 9.17 -0.84
CA GLU A 229 27.28 10.30 -1.73
C GLU A 229 28.74 10.26 -2.25
N ARG A 230 29.63 9.60 -1.50
CA ARG A 230 31.05 9.43 -1.84
C ARG A 230 31.31 8.14 -2.60
N GLY A 231 30.28 7.31 -2.77
CA GLY A 231 30.34 6.01 -3.41
C GLY A 231 30.81 4.87 -2.52
N VAL A 232 30.67 5.05 -1.20
CA VAL A 232 30.95 4.01 -0.21
C VAL A 232 29.62 3.38 0.19
N GLY A 233 29.48 2.07 -0.03
CA GLY A 233 28.32 1.32 0.42
C GLY A 233 28.35 1.11 1.93
N ILE A 234 27.18 1.17 2.57
CA ILE A 234 26.99 0.98 4.00
C ILE A 234 26.43 -0.42 4.22
N SER A 235 26.71 -0.99 5.38
CA SER A 235 26.11 -2.26 5.78
C SER A 235 24.92 -2.07 6.70
N ASP A 236 23.87 -2.84 6.44
CA ASP A 236 22.66 -2.87 7.24
C ASP A 236 22.42 -4.30 7.76
N PRO A 237 21.91 -4.49 8.99
CA PRO A 237 21.53 -5.81 9.48
C PRO A 237 20.48 -6.51 8.59
N THR A 238 19.65 -5.73 7.90
CA THR A 238 18.65 -6.21 6.94
C THR A 238 19.31 -6.39 5.58
N GLU A 239 19.37 -7.62 5.09
CA GLU A 239 20.00 -7.95 3.80
C GLU A 239 19.44 -7.12 2.63
N PHE A 240 18.15 -6.79 2.68
CA PHE A 240 17.49 -5.94 1.69
C PHE A 240 18.08 -4.52 1.64
N TYR A 241 18.20 -3.84 2.79
CA TYR A 241 18.76 -2.49 2.87
C TYR A 241 20.27 -2.46 2.61
N ASP A 242 21.01 -3.48 3.05
CA ASP A 242 22.44 -3.62 2.75
C ASP A 242 22.68 -3.64 1.22
N LYS A 243 21.86 -4.41 0.48
CA LYS A 243 21.89 -4.43 -0.99
C LYS A 243 21.55 -3.07 -1.60
N ILE A 244 20.55 -2.38 -1.05
CA ILE A 244 20.13 -1.05 -1.53
C ILE A 244 21.24 -0.03 -1.35
N TYR A 245 21.78 0.13 -0.14
CA TYR A 245 22.80 1.14 0.15
C TYR A 245 24.06 0.91 -0.68
N LYS A 246 24.52 -0.35 -0.79
CA LYS A 246 25.64 -0.72 -1.68
C LYS A 246 25.35 -0.47 -3.16
N TYR A 247 24.10 -0.61 -3.59
CA TYR A 247 23.72 -0.33 -4.97
C TYR A 247 23.69 1.17 -5.27
N LEU A 248 23.02 1.95 -4.42
CA LEU A 248 22.88 3.40 -4.55
C LEU A 248 24.24 4.11 -4.50
N ALA A 249 25.19 3.63 -3.70
CA ALA A 249 26.54 4.16 -3.62
C ALA A 249 27.25 4.18 -4.99
N LYS A 250 26.99 3.21 -5.88
CA LYS A 250 27.58 3.18 -7.24
C LYS A 250 27.23 4.41 -8.07
N PHE A 251 26.16 5.11 -7.71
CA PHE A 251 25.64 6.28 -8.41
C PHE A 251 25.98 7.61 -7.72
N LYS A 252 26.59 7.57 -6.51
CA LYS A 252 26.99 8.77 -5.74
C LYS A 252 25.84 9.78 -5.60
N ILE A 253 24.64 9.26 -5.33
CA ILE A 253 23.44 10.10 -5.17
C ILE A 253 23.50 10.86 -3.86
N ARG A 254 22.85 12.02 -3.82
CA ARG A 254 22.65 12.76 -2.58
C ARG A 254 21.70 11.98 -1.68
N VAL A 255 21.99 11.94 -0.38
CA VAL A 255 21.18 11.23 0.62
C VAL A 255 20.73 12.20 1.71
N ASP A 256 19.47 12.08 2.08
CA ASP A 256 18.87 12.69 3.26
C ASP A 256 18.12 11.58 4.04
N MET A 257 17.73 11.85 5.27
CA MET A 257 17.14 10.85 6.18
C MET A 257 15.90 11.41 6.87
N GLU A 258 14.88 10.58 7.03
CA GLU A 258 13.70 10.90 7.85
C GLU A 258 14.10 11.43 9.23
N ASP A 259 13.50 12.55 9.62
CA ASP A 259 13.70 13.13 10.95
C ASP A 259 12.73 12.53 11.96
N LEU A 260 13.21 11.59 12.78
CA LEU A 260 12.51 11.11 13.95
C LEU A 260 12.76 12.05 15.13
N LYS A 261 11.68 12.62 15.69
CA LYS A 261 11.74 13.46 16.89
C LYS A 261 11.86 12.61 18.15
N TYR A 262 12.63 13.09 19.13
CA TYR A 262 12.83 12.42 20.43
C TYR A 262 11.51 12.10 21.15
N GLU A 263 10.54 13.03 21.16
CA GLU A 263 9.25 12.80 21.83
C GLU A 263 8.47 11.67 21.18
N ASN A 264 8.55 11.55 19.85
CA ASN A 264 7.90 10.47 19.13
C ASN A 264 8.63 9.14 19.36
N TRP A 265 9.96 9.17 19.36
CA TRP A 265 10.78 8.00 19.71
C TRP A 265 10.44 7.47 21.10
N LYS A 266 10.39 8.32 22.13
CA LYS A 266 10.00 7.91 23.50
C LYS A 266 8.58 7.34 23.57
N ALA A 267 7.64 7.87 22.78
CA ALA A 267 6.29 7.36 22.74
C ALA A 267 6.23 5.95 22.11
N ILE A 268 7.01 5.73 21.04
CA ILE A 268 7.14 4.42 20.40
C ILE A 268 7.76 3.41 21.37
N THR A 269 8.87 3.75 22.02
CA THR A 269 9.54 2.83 22.96
C THR A 269 8.65 2.45 24.13
N ALA A 270 7.96 3.44 24.74
CA ALA A 270 7.02 3.19 25.84
C ALA A 270 5.82 2.33 25.41
N PHE A 271 5.39 2.43 24.14
CA PHE A 271 4.36 1.57 23.59
C PHE A 271 4.85 0.14 23.36
N ASP A 272 6.08 -0.02 22.85
CA ASP A 272 6.68 -1.33 22.60
C ASP A 272 6.89 -2.14 23.90
N GLU A 273 7.16 -1.47 25.03
CA GLU A 273 7.26 -2.08 26.37
C GLU A 273 5.96 -2.77 26.84
N LEU A 274 4.81 -2.47 26.24
CA LEU A 274 3.54 -3.13 26.55
C LEU A 274 3.48 -4.57 26.02
N GLU A 275 4.37 -4.93 25.09
CA GLU A 275 4.47 -6.26 24.47
C GLU A 275 3.13 -6.82 23.92
N LEU A 276 2.24 -5.94 23.46
CA LEU A 276 0.85 -6.31 23.11
C LEU A 276 0.77 -7.41 22.05
N ASN A 277 1.67 -7.40 21.05
CA ASN A 277 1.73 -8.44 20.04
C ASN A 277 2.11 -9.80 20.65
N GLN A 278 3.13 -9.85 21.52
CA GLN A 278 3.50 -11.10 22.20
C GLN A 278 2.38 -11.61 23.11
N LEU A 279 1.69 -10.71 23.80
CA LEU A 279 0.53 -11.05 24.61
C LEU A 279 -0.60 -11.63 23.76
N ALA A 280 -0.90 -11.01 22.60
CA ALA A 280 -1.87 -11.53 21.66
C ALA A 280 -1.51 -12.96 21.22
N VAL A 281 -0.28 -13.17 20.74
CA VAL A 281 0.21 -14.50 20.32
C VAL A 281 0.04 -15.53 21.45
N LYS A 282 0.38 -15.18 22.69
CA LYS A 282 0.14 -16.05 23.85
C LYS A 282 -1.34 -16.38 23.98
N LEU A 283 -2.25 -15.42 23.88
CA LEU A 283 -3.69 -15.66 24.00
C LEU A 283 -4.20 -16.63 22.92
N PHE A 284 -3.78 -16.45 21.66
CA PHE A 284 -4.13 -17.37 20.57
C PHE A 284 -3.64 -18.78 20.86
N CYS A 285 -2.36 -18.91 21.22
CA CYS A 285 -1.73 -20.20 21.53
C CYS A 285 -2.36 -20.91 22.74
N HIS A 286 -3.04 -20.21 23.64
CA HIS A 286 -3.79 -20.82 24.75
C HIS A 286 -5.27 -21.06 24.42
N GLY A 287 -5.70 -20.81 23.18
CA GLY A 287 -7.08 -21.00 22.72
C GLY A 287 -8.03 -19.84 23.02
N ASN A 288 -7.53 -18.69 23.52
CA ASN A 288 -8.34 -17.49 23.75
C ASN A 288 -8.29 -16.57 22.52
N ILE A 289 -9.09 -16.90 21.51
CA ILE A 289 -9.11 -16.19 20.23
C ILE A 289 -9.73 -14.78 20.32
N GLU A 290 -10.72 -14.56 21.19
CA GLU A 290 -11.30 -13.22 21.39
C GLU A 290 -10.31 -12.29 22.05
N GLY A 291 -9.64 -12.75 23.10
CA GLY A 291 -8.58 -11.98 23.74
C GLY A 291 -7.43 -11.67 22.78
N TYR A 292 -7.11 -12.60 21.87
CA TYR A 292 -6.14 -12.33 20.81
C TYR A 292 -6.63 -11.23 19.85
N ALA A 293 -7.86 -11.30 19.35
CA ALA A 293 -8.40 -10.30 18.43
C ALA A 293 -8.44 -8.90 19.06
N ASP A 294 -8.85 -8.80 20.33
CA ASP A 294 -8.86 -7.54 21.08
C ASP A 294 -7.45 -6.96 21.26
N LYS A 295 -6.47 -7.82 21.57
CA LYS A 295 -5.08 -7.37 21.75
C LYS A 295 -4.39 -7.00 20.44
N ILE A 296 -4.69 -7.67 19.33
CA ILE A 296 -4.24 -7.24 18.00
C ILE A 296 -4.87 -5.90 17.63
N ARG A 297 -6.17 -5.69 17.90
CA ARG A 297 -6.81 -4.39 17.68
C ARG A 297 -6.12 -3.28 18.47
N GLU A 298 -5.87 -3.51 19.76
CA GLU A 298 -5.17 -2.55 20.64
C GLU A 298 -3.75 -2.27 20.14
N TYR A 299 -2.99 -3.32 19.79
CA TYR A 299 -1.67 -3.20 19.19
C TYR A 299 -1.70 -2.35 17.91
N ASN A 300 -2.63 -2.66 17.00
CA ASN A 300 -2.77 -1.96 15.73
C ASN A 300 -3.08 -0.48 15.94
N GLN A 301 -3.98 -0.15 16.87
CA GLN A 301 -4.32 1.25 17.18
C GLN A 301 -3.13 2.05 17.72
N GLY A 302 -2.37 1.47 18.65
CA GLY A 302 -1.21 2.16 19.22
C GLY A 302 -0.03 2.25 18.26
N PHE A 303 0.29 1.16 17.54
CA PHE A 303 1.30 1.17 16.49
C PHE A 303 0.97 2.23 15.43
N TRP A 304 -0.30 2.29 15.04
CA TRP A 304 -0.81 3.26 14.07
C TRP A 304 -0.58 4.71 14.49
N GLU A 305 -0.95 5.07 15.72
CA GLU A 305 -0.81 6.44 16.23
C GLU A 305 0.67 6.88 16.26
N TYR A 306 1.55 6.06 16.85
CA TYR A 306 2.92 6.46 17.16
C TYR A 306 3.91 6.17 16.02
N ASN A 307 3.81 5.00 15.38
CA ASN A 307 4.76 4.59 14.34
C ASN A 307 4.38 5.05 12.94
N VAL A 308 3.11 5.43 12.68
CA VAL A 308 2.69 5.81 11.32
C VAL A 308 2.16 7.23 11.25
N LEU A 309 1.06 7.56 11.94
CA LEU A 309 0.41 8.87 11.78
C LEU A 309 1.30 10.06 12.14
N LEU A 310 2.00 9.99 13.26
CA LEU A 310 2.88 11.07 13.70
C LEU A 310 4.13 11.17 12.82
N ARG A 311 4.74 10.02 12.49
CA ARG A 311 5.93 9.94 11.63
C ARG A 311 5.66 10.45 10.22
N ASP A 312 4.56 10.01 9.62
CA ASP A 312 4.22 10.40 8.25
C ASP A 312 3.93 11.89 8.12
N ARG A 313 3.30 12.49 9.14
CA ARG A 313 3.08 13.95 9.16
C ARG A 313 4.40 14.72 9.15
N TYR A 314 5.38 14.29 9.95
CA TYR A 314 6.70 14.93 9.97
C TYR A 314 7.47 14.68 8.68
N PHE A 315 7.42 13.45 8.15
CA PHE A 315 8.08 13.12 6.89
C PHE A 315 7.49 13.88 5.71
N GLN A 316 6.17 14.04 5.63
CA GLN A 316 5.51 14.87 4.62
C GLN A 316 6.06 16.29 4.64
N ASP A 317 6.03 16.97 5.80
CA ASP A 317 6.55 18.33 5.96
C ASP A 317 8.06 18.42 5.59
N GLN A 318 8.85 17.42 5.96
CA GLN A 318 10.26 17.35 5.57
C GLN A 318 10.44 17.20 4.05
N MET A 319 9.65 16.35 3.40
CA MET A 319 9.67 16.13 1.96
C MET A 319 9.27 17.38 1.18
N GLU A 320 8.24 18.09 1.64
CA GLU A 320 7.80 19.35 1.03
C GLU A 320 8.90 20.41 1.11
N LYS A 321 9.48 20.61 2.30
CA LYS A 321 10.61 21.53 2.51
C LYS A 321 11.84 21.14 1.67
N LEU A 322 12.12 19.85 1.54
CA LEU A 322 13.21 19.35 0.73
C LEU A 322 12.98 19.67 -0.76
N ALA A 323 11.77 19.45 -1.26
CA ALA A 323 11.38 19.78 -2.63
C ALA A 323 11.48 21.28 -2.92
N GLU A 324 10.92 22.14 -2.05
CA GLU A 324 10.97 23.60 -2.21
C GLU A 324 12.39 24.15 -2.27
N ARG A 325 13.29 23.62 -1.43
CA ARG A 325 14.70 24.04 -1.39
C ARG A 325 15.53 23.53 -2.57
N ASN A 326 15.03 22.52 -3.29
CA ASN A 326 15.76 21.86 -4.37
C ASN A 326 14.87 21.80 -5.62
N PRO A 327 14.65 22.93 -6.33
CA PRO A 327 14.01 22.88 -7.64
C PRO A 327 14.86 22.07 -8.62
N HIS A 328 14.24 21.49 -9.65
CA HIS A 328 14.92 20.65 -10.65
C HIS A 328 15.56 19.39 -10.07
N THR A 329 14.86 18.73 -9.15
CA THR A 329 15.25 17.43 -8.60
C THR A 329 14.17 16.37 -8.75
N LEU A 330 14.63 15.12 -8.78
CA LEU A 330 13.81 13.94 -8.53
C LEU A 330 14.21 13.43 -7.15
N ILE A 331 13.30 13.60 -6.20
CA ILE A 331 13.43 13.06 -4.85
C ILE A 331 12.71 11.72 -4.85
N PHE A 332 13.33 10.67 -4.34
CA PHE A 332 12.66 9.39 -4.15
C PHE A 332 12.93 8.82 -2.78
N THR A 333 11.99 8.04 -2.28
CA THR A 333 12.08 7.32 -1.00
C THR A 333 11.68 5.87 -1.20
N LEU A 334 12.19 4.99 -0.34
CA LEU A 334 11.72 3.62 -0.19
C LEU A 334 11.16 3.48 1.21
N ARG A 335 9.87 3.15 1.32
CA ARG A 335 9.17 3.02 2.60
C ARG A 335 8.50 1.67 2.79
N GLY A 336 8.29 1.29 4.04
CA GLY A 336 7.46 0.16 4.40
C GLY A 336 6.03 0.29 3.87
N LEU A 337 5.42 -0.82 3.44
CA LEU A 337 4.03 -0.82 2.95
C LEU A 337 3.02 -0.31 3.98
N GLY A 338 3.31 -0.39 5.29
CA GLY A 338 2.46 0.20 6.34
C GLY A 338 2.27 1.72 6.19
N HIS A 339 3.21 2.40 5.52
CA HIS A 339 3.17 3.83 5.21
C HIS A 339 2.48 4.14 3.87
N TYR A 340 1.88 3.17 3.19
CA TYR A 340 1.18 3.40 1.93
C TYR A 340 -0.02 4.35 2.10
N GLY A 341 -0.14 5.32 1.19
CA GLY A 341 -1.17 6.35 1.20
C GLY A 341 -0.73 7.67 1.83
N MET A 342 0.48 7.77 2.40
CA MET A 342 0.98 9.05 2.91
C MET A 342 1.19 10.07 1.78
N GLU A 343 1.51 9.62 0.57
CA GLU A 343 1.78 10.49 -0.56
C GLU A 343 0.52 11.21 -1.07
N GLU A 344 -0.68 10.74 -0.67
CA GLU A 344 -1.96 11.31 -1.10
C GLU A 344 -2.12 12.78 -0.69
N ASN A 345 -1.42 13.19 0.37
CA ASN A 345 -1.49 14.54 0.92
C ASN A 345 -0.35 15.46 0.44
N ILE A 346 0.61 14.95 -0.34
CA ILE A 346 1.79 15.72 -0.77
C ILE A 346 1.49 16.43 -2.10
N MET A 347 1.26 17.73 -2.00
CA MET A 347 0.91 18.60 -3.13
C MET A 347 1.83 19.82 -3.17
N VAL A 348 3.10 19.58 -3.51
CA VAL A 348 4.10 20.66 -3.62
C VAL A 348 3.97 21.36 -4.96
N SER A 349 3.92 22.69 -4.93
CA SER A 349 3.84 23.52 -6.13
C SER A 349 4.99 23.18 -7.09
N GLY A 350 4.62 22.78 -8.31
CA GLY A 350 5.57 22.46 -9.36
C GLY A 350 6.23 21.08 -9.26
N PHE A 351 5.90 20.24 -8.29
CA PHE A 351 6.37 18.86 -8.24
C PHE A 351 5.26 17.88 -8.59
N THR A 352 5.58 16.92 -9.46
CA THR A 352 4.71 15.75 -9.68
C THR A 352 4.97 14.74 -8.57
N THR A 353 3.92 14.30 -7.88
CA THR A 353 3.98 13.25 -6.84
C THR A 353 3.58 11.92 -7.45
N GLU A 354 4.42 10.91 -7.29
CA GLU A 354 4.26 9.57 -7.86
C GLU A 354 4.43 8.49 -6.79
N THR A 355 3.82 7.33 -7.04
CA THR A 355 3.82 6.18 -6.16
C THR A 355 4.03 4.90 -6.95
N MET A 356 4.72 3.92 -6.36
CA MET A 356 4.84 2.56 -6.86
C MET A 356 4.95 1.61 -5.67
N ILE A 357 4.13 0.56 -5.68
CA ILE A 357 4.30 -0.59 -4.78
C ILE A 357 5.25 -1.58 -5.47
N LEU A 358 6.28 -2.02 -4.75
CA LEU A 358 7.19 -3.09 -5.15
C LEU A 358 6.70 -4.38 -4.49
N GLY A 359 6.24 -5.33 -5.30
CA GLY A 359 5.80 -6.63 -4.82
C GLY A 359 5.22 -7.48 -5.93
N GLU A 360 5.26 -8.80 -5.78
CA GLU A 360 4.68 -9.72 -6.76
C GLU A 360 3.22 -9.99 -6.38
N GLY A 361 2.23 -9.67 -7.23
CA GLY A 361 0.81 -9.98 -6.96
C GLY A 361 -0.07 -8.78 -6.62
N GLU A 362 -1.29 -9.05 -6.13
CA GLU A 362 -2.26 -8.01 -5.77
C GLU A 362 -1.89 -7.34 -4.45
N PHE A 363 -2.05 -6.01 -4.38
CA PHE A 363 -1.69 -5.20 -3.20
C PHE A 363 -2.19 -5.76 -1.86
N LYS A 364 -3.46 -6.19 -1.79
CA LYS A 364 -4.06 -6.73 -0.56
C LYS A 364 -3.42 -8.05 -0.10
N ASP A 365 -2.84 -8.82 -1.03
CA ASP A 365 -2.27 -10.14 -0.74
C ASP A 365 -0.78 -10.06 -0.36
N LEU A 366 -0.17 -8.87 -0.49
CA LEU A 366 1.21 -8.58 -0.07
C LEU A 366 1.34 -8.39 1.45
N LEU A 367 0.23 -8.30 2.17
CA LEU A 367 0.18 -7.94 3.58
C LEU A 367 -0.49 -9.05 4.39
N VAL A 368 -0.10 -9.17 5.66
CA VAL A 368 -0.89 -9.96 6.60
C VAL A 368 -2.24 -9.27 6.81
N PRO A 369 -3.36 -10.00 6.98
CA PRO A 369 -4.69 -9.40 6.99
C PRO A 369 -4.87 -8.23 7.96
N ASP A 370 -4.29 -8.30 9.16
CA ASP A 370 -4.33 -7.23 10.15
C ASP A 370 -3.58 -5.97 9.70
N GLN A 371 -2.42 -6.13 9.05
CA GLN A 371 -1.67 -5.03 8.44
C GLN A 371 -2.44 -4.37 7.29
N TYR A 372 -3.16 -5.16 6.48
CA TYR A 372 -4.03 -4.59 5.45
C TYR A 372 -5.16 -3.76 6.07
N ILE A 373 -5.80 -4.24 7.15
CA ILE A 373 -6.78 -3.46 7.91
C ILE A 373 -6.20 -2.13 8.42
N GLN A 374 -4.96 -2.12 8.91
CA GLN A 374 -4.30 -0.87 9.34
C GLN A 374 -4.26 0.15 8.18
N ILE A 375 -3.85 -0.29 6.98
CA ILE A 375 -3.80 0.58 5.81
C ILE A 375 -5.20 1.05 5.38
N LEU A 376 -6.22 0.20 5.48
CA LEU A 376 -7.59 0.60 5.17
C LEU A 376 -8.09 1.68 6.13
N ASN A 377 -7.98 1.43 7.43
CA ASN A 377 -8.42 2.34 8.48
C ASN A 377 -7.73 3.70 8.37
N ARG A 378 -6.41 3.69 8.12
CA ARG A 378 -5.63 4.89 7.82
C ARG A 378 -6.27 5.75 6.74
N ASN A 379 -6.56 5.12 5.61
CA ASN A 379 -6.85 5.81 4.37
C ASN A 379 -8.35 6.13 4.25
N GLY A 380 -9.07 6.13 5.38
CA GLY A 380 -10.49 6.45 5.47
C GLY A 380 -11.36 5.46 4.70
N VAL A 381 -10.92 4.20 4.61
CA VAL A 381 -11.73 3.12 4.03
C VAL A 381 -12.56 2.50 5.14
N TYR A 382 -13.86 2.39 4.91
CA TYR A 382 -14.74 1.72 5.86
C TYR A 382 -14.42 0.22 5.89
N VAL A 383 -14.21 -0.30 7.10
CA VAL A 383 -14.07 -1.73 7.35
C VAL A 383 -15.23 -2.16 8.23
N ASP A 384 -15.99 -3.15 7.79
CA ASP A 384 -17.06 -3.72 8.62
C ASP A 384 -16.44 -4.34 9.90
N PRO A 385 -17.00 -4.09 11.10
CA PRO A 385 -16.42 -4.61 12.35
C PRO A 385 -16.29 -6.14 12.40
N GLY A 386 -17.17 -6.87 11.72
CA GLY A 386 -17.08 -8.33 11.59
C GLY A 386 -15.95 -8.74 10.65
N GLU A 387 -15.82 -8.08 9.49
CA GLU A 387 -14.68 -8.26 8.58
C GLU A 387 -13.34 -7.87 9.21
N GLU A 388 -13.32 -6.85 10.06
CA GLU A 388 -12.14 -6.45 10.83
C GLU A 388 -11.73 -7.59 11.78
N ARG A 389 -12.68 -8.05 12.63
CA ARG A 389 -12.41 -9.10 13.62
C ARG A 389 -11.91 -10.38 12.95
N ILE A 390 -12.57 -10.85 11.88
CA ILE A 390 -12.14 -12.08 11.21
C ILE A 390 -10.78 -11.91 10.53
N SER A 391 -10.42 -10.71 10.07
CA SER A 391 -9.08 -10.41 9.55
C SER A 391 -8.02 -10.53 10.65
N TYR A 392 -8.29 -10.01 11.85
CA TYR A 392 -7.38 -10.19 12.99
C TYR A 392 -7.19 -11.67 13.34
N LEU A 393 -8.28 -12.44 13.43
CA LEU A 393 -8.25 -13.89 13.68
C LEU A 393 -7.42 -14.67 12.64
N ARG A 394 -7.44 -14.23 11.38
CA ARG A 394 -6.66 -14.85 10.28
C ARG A 394 -5.19 -14.47 10.27
N ALA A 395 -4.79 -13.37 10.92
CA ALA A 395 -3.41 -12.89 10.87
C ALA A 395 -2.42 -13.90 11.44
N PHE A 396 -2.68 -14.49 12.62
CA PHE A 396 -1.76 -15.46 13.22
C PHE A 396 -1.55 -16.75 12.40
N PRO A 397 -2.59 -17.41 11.86
CA PRO A 397 -2.41 -18.52 10.93
C PRO A 397 -1.63 -18.14 9.65
N VAL A 398 -1.88 -16.94 9.09
CA VAL A 398 -1.12 -16.43 7.93
C VAL A 398 0.35 -16.28 8.29
N GLU A 399 0.65 -15.66 9.43
CA GLU A 399 2.00 -15.47 9.95
C GLU A 399 2.74 -16.80 10.14
N CYS A 400 2.08 -17.79 10.76
CA CYS A 400 2.66 -19.10 10.96
C CYS A 400 2.99 -19.81 9.64
N LEU A 401 2.04 -19.82 8.70
CA LEU A 401 2.24 -20.45 7.41
C LEU A 401 3.32 -19.72 6.60
N ARG A 402 3.27 -18.38 6.54
CA ARG A 402 4.30 -17.55 5.88
C ARG A 402 5.70 -17.89 6.41
N ASN A 403 5.89 -17.87 7.72
CA ASN A 403 7.19 -18.15 8.33
C ASN A 403 7.69 -19.58 8.03
N TYR A 404 6.79 -20.57 8.00
CA TYR A 404 7.15 -21.92 7.58
C TYR A 404 7.62 -21.96 6.11
N LEU A 405 6.85 -21.35 5.21
CA LEU A 405 7.14 -21.28 3.77
C LEU A 405 8.50 -20.61 3.50
N GLN A 406 8.82 -19.52 4.21
CA GLN A 406 10.11 -18.85 4.08
C GLN A 406 11.27 -19.71 4.63
N LYS A 407 11.15 -20.18 5.88
CA LYS A 407 12.27 -20.85 6.57
C LYS A 407 12.53 -22.28 6.09
N ARG A 408 11.49 -22.99 5.63
CA ARG A 408 11.59 -24.42 5.28
C ARG A 408 11.53 -24.68 3.78
N LEU A 409 10.80 -23.86 3.03
CA LEU A 409 10.63 -24.02 1.58
C LEU A 409 11.33 -22.93 0.76
N ASN A 410 12.02 -21.98 1.41
CA ASN A 410 12.79 -20.91 0.78
C ASN A 410 11.99 -20.02 -0.19
N PHE A 411 10.69 -19.86 0.04
CA PHE A 411 9.90 -18.87 -0.69
C PHE A 411 10.31 -17.44 -0.29
N SER A 412 10.22 -16.50 -1.23
CA SER A 412 10.36 -15.07 -0.93
C SER A 412 9.26 -14.62 0.04
N ILE A 413 9.44 -13.48 0.70
CA ILE A 413 8.46 -13.00 1.69
C ILE A 413 7.08 -12.73 1.09
N SER A 414 7.05 -12.13 -0.10
CA SER A 414 5.82 -11.80 -0.82
C SER A 414 5.14 -13.07 -1.30
N GLU A 415 5.90 -13.98 -1.92
CA GLU A 415 5.36 -15.26 -2.39
C GLU A 415 4.78 -16.08 -1.23
N ALA A 416 5.49 -16.15 -0.10
CA ALA A 416 5.02 -16.81 1.11
C ALA A 416 3.75 -16.16 1.68
N THR A 417 3.69 -14.82 1.71
CA THR A 417 2.53 -14.07 2.21
C THR A 417 1.30 -14.29 1.33
N ILE A 418 1.43 -14.22 0.01
CA ILE A 418 0.34 -14.43 -0.95
C ILE A 418 -0.20 -15.86 -0.82
N LYS A 419 0.69 -16.86 -0.82
CA LYS A 419 0.29 -18.27 -0.66
C LYS A 419 -0.44 -18.48 0.67
N ALA A 420 0.07 -17.89 1.76
CA ALA A 420 -0.56 -17.99 3.06
C ALA A 420 -1.95 -17.34 3.07
N ASN A 421 -2.09 -16.13 2.54
CA ASN A 421 -3.37 -15.44 2.41
C ASN A 421 -4.38 -16.26 1.57
N GLN A 422 -3.94 -16.82 0.43
CA GLN A 422 -4.81 -17.62 -0.44
C GLN A 422 -5.35 -18.89 0.23
N VAL A 423 -4.55 -19.51 1.11
CA VAL A 423 -4.96 -20.69 1.88
C VAL A 423 -5.91 -20.29 3.01
N ILE A 424 -5.58 -19.23 3.75
CA ILE A 424 -6.27 -18.85 4.99
C ILE A 424 -7.56 -18.06 4.73
N LYS A 425 -7.69 -17.32 3.61
CA LYS A 425 -8.86 -16.46 3.32
C LYS A 425 -10.21 -17.17 3.39
N ASN A 426 -10.23 -18.49 3.18
CA ASN A 426 -11.44 -19.30 3.17
C ASN A 426 -11.67 -20.08 4.48
N LEU A 427 -10.74 -20.02 5.44
CA LEU A 427 -10.97 -20.61 6.75
C LEU A 427 -12.15 -19.92 7.41
N LYS A 428 -13.10 -20.73 7.86
CA LYS A 428 -14.21 -20.26 8.68
C LYS A 428 -13.72 -20.00 10.10
N GLU A 429 -14.50 -19.21 10.83
CA GLU A 429 -14.19 -18.90 12.22
C GLU A 429 -14.02 -20.17 13.06
N GLU A 430 -14.94 -21.13 12.95
CA GLU A 430 -14.92 -22.39 13.71
C GLU A 430 -13.65 -23.21 13.44
N GLU A 431 -13.05 -23.07 12.25
CA GLU A 431 -11.80 -23.73 11.90
C GLU A 431 -10.59 -23.05 12.53
N ILE A 432 -10.63 -21.72 12.68
CA ILE A 432 -9.61 -20.94 13.37
C ILE A 432 -9.66 -21.25 14.88
N GLU A 433 -10.84 -21.31 15.48
CA GLU A 433 -10.97 -21.68 16.90
C GLU A 433 -10.43 -23.10 17.13
N ARG A 434 -10.76 -24.04 16.23
CA ARG A 434 -10.25 -25.40 16.32
C ARG A 434 -8.74 -25.49 16.17
N LEU A 435 -8.15 -24.71 15.26
CA LEU A 435 -6.70 -24.61 15.13
C LEU A 435 -6.06 -24.10 16.44
N ALA A 436 -6.62 -23.03 17.03
CA ALA A 436 -6.13 -22.47 18.29
C ALA A 436 -6.19 -23.49 19.44
N LEU A 437 -7.28 -24.26 19.55
CA LEU A 437 -7.42 -25.34 20.54
C LEU A 437 -6.40 -26.47 20.33
N ASP A 438 -6.20 -26.90 19.08
CA ASP A 438 -5.24 -27.97 18.78
C ASP A 438 -3.78 -27.52 19.07
N ILE A 439 -3.45 -26.25 18.84
CA ILE A 439 -2.17 -25.65 19.24
C ILE A 439 -2.04 -25.64 20.77
N SER A 440 -3.06 -25.16 21.48
CA SER A 440 -3.08 -25.12 22.94
C SER A 440 -2.84 -26.49 23.57
N HIS A 441 -3.52 -27.52 23.07
CA HIS A 441 -3.28 -28.91 23.49
C HIS A 441 -1.85 -29.38 23.18
N GLY A 442 -1.33 -29.07 21.98
CA GLY A 442 0.04 -29.41 21.60
C GLY A 442 1.11 -28.75 22.49
N ILE A 443 0.86 -27.53 22.97
CA ILE A 443 1.73 -26.84 23.93
C ILE A 443 1.62 -27.49 25.31
N ALA A 444 0.40 -27.75 25.80
CA ALA A 444 0.18 -28.37 27.11
C ALA A 444 0.81 -29.77 27.22
N GLU A 445 0.83 -30.53 26.12
CA GLU A 445 1.49 -31.84 26.03
C GLU A 445 3.02 -31.74 25.83
N GLY A 446 3.57 -30.53 25.68
CA GLY A 446 4.99 -30.29 25.46
C GLY A 446 5.49 -30.69 24.07
N ARG A 447 4.59 -30.85 23.08
CA ARG A 447 4.94 -31.15 21.68
C ARG A 447 5.36 -29.89 20.91
N LEU A 448 4.77 -28.74 21.22
CA LEU A 448 5.05 -27.45 20.57
C LEU A 448 5.86 -26.55 21.51
N ARG A 449 7.20 -26.66 21.47
CA ARG A 449 8.09 -26.03 22.47
C ARG A 449 8.66 -24.68 22.05
N ASN A 450 8.55 -24.31 20.77
CA ASN A 450 9.08 -23.07 20.22
C ASN A 450 8.25 -22.63 19.01
N SER A 451 8.53 -21.44 18.49
CA SER A 451 7.82 -20.85 17.35
C SER A 451 7.89 -21.74 16.10
N ASP A 452 9.05 -22.31 15.79
CA ASP A 452 9.23 -23.12 14.58
C ASP A 452 8.38 -24.41 14.61
N ALA A 453 8.22 -25.01 15.79
CA ALA A 453 7.32 -26.15 15.98
C ALA A 453 5.85 -25.76 15.77
N VAL A 454 5.44 -24.55 16.20
CA VAL A 454 4.08 -24.04 15.95
C VAL A 454 3.86 -23.77 14.46
N TYR A 455 4.84 -23.17 13.78
CA TYR A 455 4.76 -22.91 12.33
C TYR A 455 4.61 -24.21 11.53
N GLU A 456 5.42 -25.21 11.87
CA GLU A 456 5.34 -26.55 11.28
C GLU A 456 4.00 -27.22 11.56
N PHE A 457 3.49 -27.12 12.80
CA PHE A 457 2.19 -27.66 13.16
C PHE A 457 1.07 -27.06 12.31
N VAL A 458 1.02 -25.72 12.16
CA VAL A 458 0.01 -25.03 11.36
C VAL A 458 0.07 -25.51 9.90
N TYR A 459 1.26 -25.61 9.30
CA TYR A 459 1.43 -26.14 7.95
C TYR A 459 0.84 -27.54 7.78
N TRP A 460 1.20 -28.49 8.67
CA TRP A 460 0.71 -29.87 8.58
C TRP A 460 -0.79 -29.99 8.88
N TRP A 461 -1.32 -29.15 9.78
CA TRP A 461 -2.75 -29.09 10.07
C TRP A 461 -3.54 -28.68 8.82
N LEU A 462 -3.09 -27.65 8.11
CA LEU A 462 -3.69 -27.19 6.86
C LEU A 462 -3.52 -28.22 5.72
N LYS A 463 -2.35 -28.86 5.63
CA LYS A 463 -2.08 -29.93 4.65
C LYS A 463 -2.99 -31.14 4.86
N LYS A 464 -3.23 -31.56 6.10
CA LYS A 464 -4.17 -32.66 6.43
C LYS A 464 -5.61 -32.35 5.98
N LYS A 465 -5.99 -31.07 5.99
CA LYS A 465 -7.28 -30.58 5.47
C LYS A 465 -7.30 -30.38 3.95
N LYS A 466 -6.21 -30.68 3.25
CA LYS A 466 -6.04 -30.50 1.79
C LYS A 466 -6.20 -29.05 1.33
N LEU A 467 -5.89 -28.10 2.21
CA LEU A 467 -5.93 -26.67 1.90
C LEU A 467 -4.60 -26.16 1.34
N VAL A 468 -3.49 -26.82 1.71
CA VAL A 468 -2.16 -26.56 1.16
C VAL A 468 -1.88 -27.61 0.09
N LEU A 469 -1.46 -27.17 -1.10
CA LEU A 469 -1.01 -28.04 -2.19
C LEU A 469 0.39 -28.59 -1.88
N ASP A 470 0.86 -29.58 -2.63
CA ASP A 470 2.26 -30.02 -2.56
C ASP A 470 3.16 -28.92 -3.17
N TRP A 471 3.59 -28.00 -2.31
CA TRP A 471 4.58 -26.94 -2.58
C TRP A 471 5.98 -27.36 -2.15
#